data_AF-A0A8S0SF69-F1
#
_entry.id   AF-A0A8S0SF69-F1
#
_cell.length_a   1.000
_cell.length_b   1.000
_cell.length_c   1.000
_cell.angle_alpha   90.00
_cell.angle_beta   90.00
_cell.angle_gamma   90.00
#
_symmetry.space_group_name_H-M   'P 1'
#
loop_
_entity.id
_entity.type
_entity.pdbx_description
1 polymer ?
#
loop_
_entity_poly.entity_id
_entity_poly.type
_entity_poly.pdbx_seq_one_letter_code
_entity_poly.pdbx_strand_id
1 'polypeptide(L)'
;MVPDHWYDINGVWTGSATILPDGQIVMLYTGDTYDVVQVQCLAYPANLSDPLLLDWVKYSGNPILVPLPGIGAKDFRDPTIAWLSPDDDKWRITIGSKVNITGISLVYDHAIRVGYRKSLRNGSLPNGNSLGEYSNACVGRGGR
;
A
#
# COMPACT_ATOMS: atom_id res chain seq x y z
N MET A 1 7.70 13.36 5.80
CA MET A 1 8.39 12.06 5.60
C MET A 1 9.68 12.31 4.85
N VAL A 2 10.77 11.63 5.21
CA VAL A 2 12.11 11.79 4.61
C VAL A 2 12.67 10.42 4.23
N PRO A 3 13.59 10.30 3.25
CA PRO A 3 14.24 9.04 2.93
C PRO A 3 15.25 8.66 4.02
N ASP A 4 15.00 7.56 4.71
CA ASP A 4 15.80 7.13 5.86
C ASP A 4 15.80 5.60 6.08
N HIS A 5 15.16 4.85 5.19
CA HIS A 5 15.17 3.38 5.19
C HIS A 5 15.60 2.85 3.83
N TRP A 6 16.12 1.61 3.79
CA TRP A 6 16.62 0.99 2.56
C TRP A 6 15.60 0.94 1.42
N TYR A 7 14.31 0.86 1.76
CA TYR A 7 13.22 0.72 0.80
C TYR A 7 12.77 2.06 0.17
N ASP A 8 13.25 3.19 0.69
CA ASP A 8 12.94 4.52 0.19
C ASP A 8 14.15 5.47 0.18
N ILE A 9 15.36 4.93 0.27
CA ILE A 9 16.60 5.68 0.42
C ILE A 9 16.88 6.64 -0.75
N ASN A 10 16.46 6.26 -1.96
CA ASN A 10 16.57 7.11 -3.15
C ASN A 10 15.38 8.07 -3.29
N GLY A 11 14.35 7.91 -2.46
CA GLY A 11 13.25 8.85 -2.35
C GLY A 11 11.97 8.27 -1.75
N VAL A 12 11.25 9.14 -1.04
CA VAL A 12 9.84 8.98 -0.67
C VAL A 12 9.02 9.73 -1.71
N TRP A 13 8.39 9.00 -2.63
CA TRP A 13 7.68 9.56 -3.77
C TRP A 13 6.18 9.71 -3.46
N THR A 14 5.43 10.07 -4.50
CA THR A 14 3.98 10.26 -4.51
C THR A 14 3.22 9.09 -3.89
N GLY A 15 2.08 9.44 -3.31
CA GLY A 15 1.25 8.55 -2.53
C GLY A 15 -0.09 9.16 -2.19
N SER A 16 -0.94 8.38 -1.55
CA SER A 16 -2.30 8.78 -1.17
C SER A 16 -2.59 8.43 0.29
N ALA A 17 -3.36 9.28 0.96
CA ALA A 17 -3.86 9.03 2.30
C ALA A 17 -5.28 8.45 2.25
N THR A 18 -5.56 7.46 3.10
CA THR A 18 -6.90 6.88 3.30
C THR A 18 -7.27 7.02 4.77
N ILE A 19 -8.48 7.52 5.03
CA ILE A 19 -9.09 7.52 6.36
C ILE A 19 -9.91 6.24 6.48
N LEU A 20 -9.60 5.43 7.49
CA LEU A 20 -10.31 4.19 7.78
C LEU A 20 -11.60 4.46 8.58
N PRO A 21 -12.58 3.53 8.56
CA PRO A 21 -13.85 3.69 9.27
C PRO A 21 -13.73 3.91 10.79
N ASP A 22 -12.62 3.48 11.40
CA ASP A 22 -12.33 3.67 12.82
C ASP A 22 -11.58 4.98 13.13
N GLY A 23 -11.39 5.84 12.12
CA GLY A 23 -10.72 7.13 12.23
C GLY A 23 -9.19 7.07 12.10
N GLN A 24 -8.61 5.88 11.89
CA GLN A 24 -7.19 5.78 11.58
C GLN A 24 -6.87 6.40 10.22
N ILE A 25 -5.66 6.93 10.07
CA ILE A 25 -5.16 7.50 8.81
C ILE A 25 -3.95 6.68 8.38
N VAL A 26 -3.99 6.18 7.15
CA VAL A 26 -2.89 5.44 6.53
C VAL A 26 -2.45 6.17 5.27
N MET A 27 -1.14 6.31 5.09
CA MET A 27 -0.52 6.79 3.85
C MET A 27 0.16 5.64 3.14
N LEU A 28 -0.26 5.40 1.90
CA LEU A 28 0.48 4.57 0.96
C LEU A 28 1.34 5.48 0.10
N TYR A 29 2.58 5.09 -0.14
CA TYR A 29 3.51 5.86 -0.96
C TYR A 29 4.46 4.95 -1.73
N THR A 30 5.06 5.46 -2.80
CA THR A 30 6.12 4.76 -3.51
C THR A 30 7.48 5.06 -2.87
N GLY A 31 8.21 4.04 -2.48
CA GLY A 31 9.62 4.12 -2.09
C GLY A 31 10.53 3.80 -3.27
N ASP A 32 11.65 4.49 -3.37
CA ASP A 32 12.74 4.18 -4.32
C ASP A 32 13.90 3.52 -3.56
N THR A 33 14.06 2.21 -3.76
CA THR A 33 15.06 1.37 -3.08
C THR A 33 16.50 1.67 -3.56
N TYR A 34 17.52 1.15 -2.87
CA TYR A 34 18.92 1.23 -3.31
C TYR A 34 19.15 0.80 -4.77
N ASP A 35 18.47 -0.26 -5.21
CA ASP A 35 18.58 -0.82 -6.56
C ASP A 35 17.73 -0.06 -7.61
N VAL A 36 17.20 1.10 -7.23
CA VAL A 36 16.33 1.96 -8.06
C VAL A 36 15.05 1.24 -8.49
N VAL A 37 14.53 0.39 -7.60
CA VAL A 37 13.25 -0.33 -7.72
C VAL A 37 12.18 0.43 -6.97
N GLN A 38 11.06 0.72 -7.65
CA GLN A 38 9.85 1.30 -7.07
C GLN A 38 9.07 0.24 -6.30
N VAL A 39 8.82 0.48 -5.03
CA VAL A 39 8.06 -0.40 -4.11
C VAL A 39 6.96 0.38 -3.42
N GLN A 40 5.89 -0.26 -2.95
CA GLN A 40 4.87 0.44 -2.16
C GLN A 40 5.12 0.25 -0.68
N CYS A 41 5.10 1.36 0.03
CA CYS A 41 5.34 1.45 1.45
C CYS A 41 4.13 2.07 2.15
N LEU A 42 4.09 1.87 3.46
CA LEU A 42 3.02 2.32 4.32
C LEU A 42 3.57 3.18 5.46
N ALA A 43 2.87 4.27 5.77
CA ALA A 43 3.11 5.10 6.94
C ALA A 43 1.78 5.49 7.60
N TYR A 44 1.84 5.93 8.86
CA TYR A 44 0.69 6.41 9.62
C TYR A 44 1.13 7.54 10.57
N PRO A 45 0.23 8.45 10.98
CA PRO A 45 0.58 9.50 11.93
C PRO A 45 1.09 8.92 13.24
N ALA A 46 2.14 9.52 13.81
CA ALA A 46 2.67 9.13 15.12
C ALA A 46 1.67 9.46 16.25
N ASN A 47 0.85 10.49 16.06
CA ASN A 47 -0.11 10.97 17.03
C ASN A 47 -1.39 11.49 16.34
N LEU A 48 -2.50 10.77 16.44
CA LEU A 48 -3.79 11.19 15.86
C LEU A 48 -4.46 12.35 16.63
N SER A 49 -3.99 12.68 17.84
CA SER A 49 -4.46 13.86 18.58
C SER A 49 -3.79 15.16 18.16
N ASP A 50 -2.70 15.10 17.37
CA ASP A 50 -2.12 16.29 16.74
C ASP A 50 -2.96 16.67 15.51
N PRO A 51 -3.69 17.81 15.51
CA PRO A 51 -4.52 18.20 14.38
C PRO A 51 -3.72 18.54 13.12
N LEU A 52 -2.40 18.77 13.24
CA LEU A 52 -1.53 19.05 12.12
C LEU A 52 -0.87 17.79 11.54
N LEU A 53 -0.89 16.67 12.27
CA LEU A 53 -0.31 15.38 11.88
C LEU A 53 1.14 15.54 11.38
N LEU A 54 1.99 16.23 12.15
CA LEU A 54 3.33 16.61 11.70
C LEU A 54 4.27 15.39 11.60
N ASP A 55 4.17 14.49 12.56
CA ASP A 55 5.05 13.33 12.69
C ASP A 55 4.39 12.06 12.15
N TRP A 56 5.16 11.29 11.38
CA TRP A 56 4.71 10.07 10.72
C TRP A 56 5.66 8.91 11.01
N VAL A 57 5.08 7.75 11.28
CA VAL A 57 5.80 6.50 11.50
C VAL A 57 5.68 5.65 10.25
N LYS A 58 6.82 5.19 9.72
CA LYS A 58 6.86 4.20 8.64
C LYS A 58 6.61 2.80 9.22
N TYR A 59 5.78 2.02 8.55
CA TYR A 59 5.52 0.64 8.97
C TYR A 59 6.80 -0.20 8.93
N SER A 60 7.07 -0.92 10.02
CA SER A 60 8.29 -1.72 10.15
C SER A 60 8.38 -2.89 9.17
N GLY A 61 7.24 -3.33 8.62
CA GLY A 61 7.17 -4.37 7.58
C GLY A 61 7.28 -3.84 6.15
N ASN A 62 7.67 -2.59 5.94
CA ASN A 62 7.88 -2.06 4.60
C ASN A 62 9.06 -2.74 3.87
N PRO A 63 8.99 -2.85 2.52
CA PRO A 63 7.86 -2.49 1.68
C PRO A 63 6.72 -3.52 1.76
N ILE A 64 5.48 -3.07 1.57
CA ILE A 64 4.30 -3.93 1.63
C ILE A 64 3.93 -4.53 0.26
N LEU A 65 4.39 -3.92 -0.83
CA LEU A 65 4.23 -4.45 -2.19
C LEU A 65 5.49 -4.18 -3.02
N VAL A 66 5.84 -5.13 -3.87
CA VAL A 66 6.96 -5.04 -4.82
C VAL A 66 6.44 -5.25 -6.25
N PRO A 67 7.18 -4.82 -7.29
CA PRO A 67 6.78 -5.08 -8.67
C PRO A 67 6.60 -6.58 -8.92
N LEU A 68 5.50 -6.94 -9.58
CA LEU A 68 5.24 -8.32 -9.98
C LEU A 68 6.18 -8.76 -11.11
N PRO A 69 6.42 -10.07 -11.29
CA PRO A 69 7.10 -10.58 -12.47
C PRO A 69 6.48 -10.03 -13.76
N GLY A 70 7.33 -9.50 -14.64
CA GLY A 70 6.90 -8.87 -15.90
C GLY A 70 6.57 -7.38 -15.81
N ILE A 71 6.54 -6.80 -14.60
CA ILE A 71 6.49 -5.34 -14.40
C ILE A 71 7.91 -4.81 -14.22
N GLY A 72 8.24 -3.73 -14.92
CA GLY A 72 9.54 -3.08 -14.82
C GLY A 72 9.78 -2.48 -13.44
N ALA A 73 11.02 -2.52 -12.96
CA ALA A 73 11.43 -1.97 -11.66
C ALA A 73 11.06 -0.47 -11.48
N LYS A 74 10.93 0.28 -12.58
CA LYS A 74 10.60 1.73 -12.58
C LYS A 74 9.18 2.03 -13.07
N ASP A 75 8.34 1.01 -13.16
CA ASP A 75 6.99 1.07 -13.71
C ASP A 75 5.96 0.56 -12.70
N PHE A 76 6.11 0.87 -11.41
CA PHE A 76 5.24 0.39 -10.34
C PHE A 76 5.10 1.45 -9.23
N ARG A 77 4.21 2.42 -9.40
CA ARG A 77 4.15 3.60 -8.52
C ARG A 77 2.77 4.24 -8.45
N ASP A 78 2.66 5.23 -7.56
CA ASP A 78 1.51 6.11 -7.41
C ASP A 78 0.26 5.35 -6.91
N PRO A 79 0.31 4.79 -5.68
CA PRO A 79 -0.84 4.12 -5.09
C PRO A 79 -1.97 5.13 -4.85
N THR A 80 -3.18 4.76 -5.28
CA THR A 80 -4.37 5.59 -5.06
C THR A 80 -4.85 5.56 -3.61
N ILE A 81 -5.81 6.42 -3.28
CA ILE A 81 -6.66 6.24 -2.10
C ILE A 81 -7.30 4.85 -2.18
N ALA A 82 -7.37 4.14 -1.05
CA ALA A 82 -8.02 2.84 -1.02
C ALA A 82 -9.54 2.96 -0.91
N TRP A 83 -10.23 1.96 -1.44
CA TRP A 83 -11.68 1.85 -1.35
C TRP A 83 -12.07 0.43 -0.91
N LEU A 84 -13.24 0.32 -0.29
CA LEU A 84 -13.84 -0.98 0.01
C LEU A 84 -14.42 -1.58 -1.28
N SER A 85 -14.26 -2.89 -1.46
CA SER A 85 -14.95 -3.65 -2.49
C SER A 85 -16.47 -3.49 -2.34
N PRO A 86 -17.26 -3.67 -3.41
CA PRO A 86 -18.73 -3.56 -3.33
C PRO A 86 -19.39 -4.48 -2.29
N ASP A 87 -18.73 -5.59 -1.97
CA ASP A 87 -19.19 -6.55 -0.95
C ASP A 87 -18.64 -6.24 0.46
N ASP A 88 -17.96 -5.08 0.63
CA ASP A 88 -17.30 -4.59 1.85
C ASP A 88 -16.32 -5.58 2.51
N ASP A 89 -15.85 -6.58 1.75
CA ASP A 89 -15.02 -7.66 2.27
C ASP A 89 -13.52 -7.35 2.22
N LYS A 90 -13.11 -6.40 1.36
CA LYS A 90 -11.70 -6.14 1.07
C LYS A 90 -11.43 -4.66 0.78
N TRP A 91 -10.31 -4.18 1.30
CA TRP A 91 -9.70 -2.93 0.84
C TRP A 91 -8.98 -3.15 -0.48
N ARG A 92 -9.16 -2.22 -1.42
CA ARG A 92 -8.51 -2.21 -2.73
C ARG A 92 -7.73 -0.92 -2.96
N ILE A 93 -6.65 -1.04 -3.71
CA ILE A 93 -5.90 0.10 -4.27
C ILE A 93 -5.63 -0.11 -5.74
N THR A 94 -5.39 0.98 -6.48
CA THR A 94 -4.81 0.92 -7.82
C THR A 94 -3.37 1.44 -7.77
N ILE A 95 -2.49 0.83 -8.56
CA ILE A 95 -1.12 1.30 -8.79
C ILE A 95 -0.90 1.47 -10.29
N GLY A 96 -0.32 2.60 -10.67
CA GLY A 96 0.05 2.89 -12.05
C GLY A 96 1.24 2.04 -12.49
N SER A 97 1.13 1.46 -13.68
CA SER A 97 2.17 0.61 -14.24
C SER A 97 2.13 0.59 -15.77
N LYS A 98 3.01 -0.21 -16.39
CA LYS A 98 2.99 -0.47 -17.84
C LYS A 98 3.52 -1.87 -18.17
N VAL A 99 3.07 -2.40 -19.29
CA VAL A 99 3.66 -3.57 -19.97
C VAL A 99 4.02 -3.14 -21.38
N ASN A 100 5.29 -3.24 -21.74
CA ASN A 100 5.85 -2.67 -22.97
C ASN A 100 5.53 -1.16 -23.07
N ILE A 101 4.74 -0.77 -24.07
CA ILE A 101 4.32 0.62 -24.32
C ILE A 101 2.89 0.90 -23.82
N THR A 102 2.24 -0.10 -23.21
CA THR A 102 0.84 0.00 -22.79
C THR A 102 0.77 0.28 -21.29
N GLY A 103 0.24 1.45 -20.94
CA GLY A 103 -0.09 1.77 -19.54
C GLY A 103 -1.19 0.85 -19.02
N ILE A 104 -1.04 0.42 -17.77
CA ILE A 104 -2.00 -0.45 -17.08
C ILE A 104 -2.26 0.06 -15.67
N SER A 105 -3.41 -0.34 -15.14
CA SER A 105 -3.78 -0.15 -13.73
C SER A 105 -3.81 -1.50 -13.04
N LEU A 106 -2.94 -1.68 -12.05
CA LEU A 106 -2.91 -2.89 -11.22
C LEU A 106 -3.82 -2.68 -10.01
N VAL A 107 -4.84 -3.52 -9.83
CA VAL A 107 -5.73 -3.47 -8.68
C VAL A 107 -5.31 -4.53 -7.66
N TYR A 108 -5.00 -4.12 -6.43
CA TYR A 108 -4.58 -5.02 -5.35
C TYR A 108 -5.65 -5.10 -4.27
N ASP A 109 -5.98 -6.31 -3.84
CA ASP A 109 -6.76 -6.57 -2.61
C ASP A 109 -5.84 -6.52 -1.36
N HIS A 110 -6.41 -6.19 -0.21
CA HIS A 110 -5.80 -6.24 1.14
C HIS A 110 -4.59 -5.33 1.42
N ALA A 111 -4.34 -4.32 0.57
CA ALA A 111 -3.12 -3.50 0.66
C ALA A 111 -2.97 -2.62 1.92
N ILE A 112 -4.03 -2.40 2.71
CA ILE A 112 -4.00 -1.52 3.91
C ILE A 112 -4.11 -2.31 5.23
N ARG A 113 -3.93 -3.63 5.23
CA ARG A 113 -4.09 -4.45 6.44
C ARG A 113 -2.87 -4.37 7.37
N VAL A 114 -2.64 -3.20 7.97
CA VAL A 114 -1.73 -3.06 9.12
C VAL A 114 -2.41 -3.67 10.34
N GLY A 115 -1.71 -4.55 11.06
CA GLY A 115 -2.27 -5.29 12.18
C GLY A 115 -2.78 -4.40 13.32
N TYR A 116 -4.04 -3.99 13.25
CA TYR A 116 -4.82 -3.52 14.40
C TYR A 116 -6.18 -4.22 14.37
N ARG A 117 -6.23 -5.41 14.96
CA ARG A 117 -7.47 -6.12 15.25
C ARG A 117 -8.03 -5.57 16.56
N LYS A 118 -8.75 -4.44 16.53
CA LYS A 118 -9.65 -4.13 17.66
C LYS A 118 -10.86 -5.04 17.52
N SER A 119 -10.84 -6.13 18.30
CA SER A 119 -11.93 -7.08 18.56
C SER A 119 -13.29 -6.63 18.04
N LEU A 120 -13.66 -7.09 16.85
CA LEU A 120 -15.06 -7.26 16.49
C LEU A 120 -15.24 -8.69 16.00
N ARG A 121 -16.06 -9.41 16.79
CA ARG A 121 -16.60 -10.76 16.61
C ARG A 121 -15.71 -11.91 17.11
N ASN A 122 -16.19 -12.50 18.20
CA ASN A 122 -15.88 -13.85 18.66
C ASN A 122 -15.80 -14.82 17.47
N GLY A 123 -14.59 -15.32 17.22
CA GLY A 123 -14.29 -16.26 16.16
C GLY A 123 -12.79 -16.52 16.20
N SER A 124 -12.43 -17.69 16.73
CA SER A 124 -11.07 -18.24 16.74
C SER A 124 -10.49 -18.24 15.32
N LEU A 125 -9.25 -17.75 15.18
CA LEU A 125 -8.51 -17.80 13.92
C LEU A 125 -7.95 -19.22 13.72
N PRO A 126 -7.96 -19.77 12.49
CA PRO A 126 -7.05 -20.84 12.13
C PRO A 126 -5.62 -20.31 12.11
N ASN A 127 -4.70 -21.17 12.53
CA ASN A 127 -3.29 -20.88 12.73
C ASN A 127 -2.60 -20.23 11.52
N GLY A 128 -1.75 -19.26 11.83
CA GLY A 128 -0.54 -18.86 11.10
C GLY A 128 -0.65 -18.69 9.59
N ASN A 129 -0.64 -17.45 9.11
CA ASN A 129 -0.05 -17.09 7.82
C ASN A 129 0.58 -15.70 7.92
N SER A 130 1.82 -15.60 7.43
CA SER A 130 2.54 -14.34 7.24
C SER A 130 1.76 -13.44 6.26
N LEU A 131 1.92 -12.12 6.37
CA LEU A 131 1.26 -11.12 5.50
C LEU A 131 1.70 -11.17 4.02
N GLY A 132 2.41 -12.22 3.59
CA GLY A 132 2.96 -12.35 2.23
C GLY A 132 2.10 -13.08 1.19
N GLU A 133 0.91 -13.60 1.52
CA GLU A 133 0.23 -14.57 0.65
C GLU A 133 -1.08 -14.16 -0.05
N TYR A 134 -1.60 -12.94 0.11
CA TYR A 134 -2.90 -12.61 -0.51
C TYR A 134 -2.97 -11.21 -1.12
N SER A 135 -2.22 -11.00 -2.19
CA SER A 135 -2.47 -9.89 -3.11
C SER A 135 -2.52 -10.41 -4.54
N ASN A 136 -3.70 -10.84 -4.97
CA ASN A 136 -3.96 -11.06 -6.39
C ASN A 136 -4.10 -9.68 -7.05
N ALA A 137 -3.17 -9.32 -7.93
CA ALA A 137 -3.32 -8.13 -8.75
C ALA A 137 -4.14 -8.47 -10.00
N CYS A 138 -5.22 -7.73 -10.23
CA CYS A 138 -5.97 -7.79 -11.48
C CYS A 138 -5.56 -6.63 -12.39
N VAL A 139 -5.44 -6.88 -13.70
CA VAL A 139 -5.10 -5.85 -14.69
C VAL A 139 -6.38 -5.21 -15.21
N GLY A 140 -6.63 -3.96 -14.84
CA GLY A 140 -7.64 -3.12 -15.48
C GLY A 140 -7.09 -2.61 -16.81
N ARG A 141 -7.68 -3.01 -17.94
CA ARG A 141 -7.40 -2.38 -19.24
C ARG A 141 -8.33 -1.18 -19.39
N GLY A 142 -7.77 0.02 -19.50
CA GLY A 142 -8.55 1.22 -19.81
C GLY A 142 -9.26 1.03 -21.15
N GLY A 143 -10.59 1.02 -21.14
CA GLY A 143 -11.40 1.03 -22.35
C GLY A 143 -11.14 2.32 -23.13
N ARG A 144 -10.99 2.19 -24.45
CA ARG A 144 -11.18 3.31 -25.37
C ARG A 144 -12.66 3.38 -25.73
#